data_AF-A0A529SFF6-F1
#
_entry.id   AF-A0A529SFF6-F1
#
_cell.length_a   1.000
_cell.length_b   1.000
_cell.length_c   1.000
_cell.angle_alpha   90.00
_cell.angle_beta   90.00
_cell.angle_gamma   90.00
#
_symmetry.space_group_name_H-M   'P 1'
#
loop_
_entity.id
_entity.type
_entity.pdbx_description
1 polymer ?
#
loop_
_entity_poly.entity_id
_entity_poly.type
_entity_poly.pdbx_seq_one_letter_code
_entity_poly.pdbx_strand_id
1 'polypeptide(L)'
;MHSGFHNLRSALPMNLKARHKSFKIFSGARPDVERIKAIWSECLTTYGGPWLFGAWPTMADAMYAPVCTRFRTYAIDLEAPLAAFCETVFAWPLMREWTQGALAEPEEIVELD
;
A
#
# COMPACT_ATOMS: atom_id res chain seq x y z
N MET A 1 7.34 5.57 -8.40
CA MET A 1 5.94 6.08 -8.41
C MET A 1 5.88 7.56 -7.98
N HIS A 2 6.54 8.48 -8.70
CA HIS A 2 6.49 9.92 -8.37
C HIS A 2 5.36 10.65 -9.10
N SER A 3 4.97 10.18 -10.29
CA SER A 3 4.02 10.83 -11.20
C SER A 3 2.61 10.19 -11.28
N GLY A 4 2.36 9.06 -10.61
CA GLY A 4 1.07 8.35 -10.64
C GLY A 4 0.26 8.52 -9.36
N PHE A 5 -1.08 8.47 -9.48
CA PHE A 5 -2.06 8.44 -8.38
C PHE A 5 -1.94 9.61 -7.40
N HIS A 6 -1.81 10.83 -7.94
CA HIS A 6 -1.66 12.04 -7.13
C HIS A 6 -2.83 12.23 -6.16
N ASN A 7 -4.07 12.03 -6.62
CA ASN A 7 -5.25 12.26 -5.79
C ASN A 7 -5.30 11.25 -4.64
N LEU A 8 -4.96 9.98 -4.90
CA LEU A 8 -4.80 8.99 -3.84
C LEU A 8 -3.75 9.41 -2.82
N ARG A 9 -2.57 9.82 -3.27
CA ARG A 9 -1.47 10.20 -2.37
C ARG A 9 -1.81 11.41 -1.50
N SER A 10 -2.49 12.39 -2.08
CA SER A 10 -2.93 13.60 -1.38
C SER A 10 -4.07 13.33 -0.41
N ALA A 11 -5.04 12.49 -0.78
CA ALA A 11 -6.19 12.18 0.08
C ALA A 11 -5.86 11.15 1.17
N LEU A 12 -5.00 10.17 0.87
CA LEU A 12 -4.64 9.04 1.72
C LEU A 12 -3.11 9.04 1.96
N PRO A 13 -2.58 9.94 2.79
CA PRO A 13 -1.16 9.95 3.13
C PRO A 13 -0.73 8.64 3.80
N MET A 14 0.51 8.21 3.55
CA MET A 14 1.01 6.99 4.17
C MET A 14 1.33 7.25 5.63
N ASN A 15 0.63 6.55 6.54
CA ASN A 15 0.93 6.53 7.96
C ASN A 15 0.91 5.07 8.45
N LEU A 16 2.10 4.54 8.75
CA LEU A 16 2.28 3.15 9.16
C LEU A 16 1.75 2.85 10.57
N LYS A 17 1.64 3.88 11.42
CA LYS A 17 1.12 3.78 12.80
C LYS A 17 -0.41 3.82 12.85
N ALA A 18 -1.05 4.55 11.92
CA ALA A 18 -2.50 4.72 11.91
C ALA A 18 -3.25 3.49 11.36
N ARG A 19 -4.44 3.22 11.93
CA ARG A 19 -5.41 2.22 11.41
C ARG A 19 -6.83 2.73 11.60
N HIS A 20 -7.58 2.85 10.51
CA HIS A 20 -9.00 3.17 10.51
C HIS A 20 -9.83 1.89 10.42
N LYS A 21 -10.97 1.82 11.13
CA LYS A 21 -11.94 0.70 10.99
C LYS A 21 -12.78 0.81 9.71
N SER A 22 -13.02 2.03 9.28
CA SER A 22 -13.66 2.38 8.02
C SER A 22 -13.22 3.80 7.65
N PHE A 23 -13.16 4.10 6.35
CA PHE A 23 -12.81 5.43 5.87
C PHE A 23 -13.65 5.79 4.64
N LYS A 24 -14.27 6.97 4.66
CA LYS A 24 -15.04 7.45 3.52
C LYS A 24 -14.08 8.05 2.49
N ILE A 25 -13.86 7.34 1.39
CA ILE A 25 -13.07 7.84 0.26
C ILE A 25 -13.85 8.97 -0.44
N PHE A 26 -13.29 10.18 -0.43
CA PHE A 26 -13.81 11.30 -1.20
C PHE A 26 -13.67 11.06 -2.71
N SER A 27 -14.60 11.58 -3.51
CA SER A 27 -14.78 11.23 -4.92
C SER A 27 -13.49 11.34 -5.77
N GLY A 28 -12.60 12.29 -5.48
CA GLY A 28 -11.37 12.50 -6.25
C GLY A 28 -10.34 11.37 -6.21
N ALA A 29 -10.30 10.58 -5.13
CA ALA A 29 -9.33 9.48 -4.98
C ALA A 29 -9.86 8.12 -5.46
N ARG A 30 -11.18 7.98 -5.62
CA ARG A 30 -11.81 6.72 -6.03
C ARG A 30 -11.33 6.23 -7.41
N PRO A 31 -11.21 7.07 -8.46
CA PRO A 31 -10.69 6.62 -9.76
C PRO A 31 -9.27 6.03 -9.67
N ASP A 32 -8.41 6.62 -8.82
CA ASP A 32 -7.06 6.10 -8.60
C ASP A 32 -7.09 4.71 -7.94
N VAL A 33 -7.96 4.52 -6.93
CA VAL A 33 -8.15 3.22 -6.27
C VAL A 33 -8.59 2.16 -7.29
N GLU A 34 -9.62 2.45 -8.08
CA GLU A 34 -10.12 1.50 -9.09
C GLU A 34 -9.07 1.18 -10.15
N ARG A 35 -8.30 2.20 -10.58
CA ARG A 35 -7.22 1.98 -11.55
C ARG A 35 -6.13 1.06 -10.98
N ILE A 36 -5.75 1.24 -9.72
CA ILE A 36 -4.77 0.37 -9.05
C ILE A 36 -5.29 -1.07 -8.96
N LYS A 37 -6.54 -1.24 -8.51
CA LYS A 37 -7.18 -2.56 -8.41
C LYS A 37 -7.20 -3.27 -9.77
N ALA A 38 -7.50 -2.55 -10.84
CA ALA A 38 -7.46 -3.08 -12.20
C ALA A 38 -6.06 -3.53 -12.62
N ILE A 39 -5.02 -2.70 -12.39
CA ILE A 39 -3.63 -3.06 -12.70
C ILE A 39 -3.21 -4.33 -11.95
N TRP A 40 -3.46 -4.39 -10.65
CA TRP A 40 -3.08 -5.54 -9.84
C TRP A 40 -3.84 -6.80 -10.25
N SER A 41 -5.13 -6.69 -10.55
CA SER A 41 -5.95 -7.81 -11.02
C SER A 41 -5.41 -8.36 -12.34
N GLU A 42 -5.08 -7.50 -13.30
CA GLU A 42 -4.48 -7.88 -14.58
C GLU A 42 -3.14 -8.58 -14.38
N CYS A 43 -2.25 -8.00 -13.58
CA CYS A 43 -0.96 -8.58 -13.22
C CYS A 43 -1.09 -9.96 -12.58
N LEU A 44 -1.86 -10.09 -11.50
CA LEU A 44 -2.03 -11.35 -10.77
C LEU A 44 -2.70 -12.43 -11.62
N THR A 45 -3.65 -12.05 -12.48
CA THR A 45 -4.29 -12.98 -13.42
C THR A 45 -3.30 -13.45 -14.50
N THR A 46 -2.49 -12.54 -15.03
CA THR A 46 -1.56 -12.83 -16.13
C THR A 46 -0.35 -13.65 -15.67
N TYR A 47 0.20 -13.33 -14.50
CA TYR A 47 1.46 -13.91 -14.02
C TYR A 47 1.29 -14.94 -12.90
N GLY A 48 0.06 -15.14 -12.40
CA GLY A 48 -0.30 -16.21 -11.45
C GLY A 48 0.03 -15.92 -9.97
N GLY A 49 0.67 -14.80 -9.65
CA GLY A 49 1.01 -14.43 -8.28
C GLY A 49 2.13 -15.28 -7.64
N PRO A 50 2.39 -15.13 -6.33
CA PRO A 50 1.69 -14.24 -5.39
C PRO A 50 2.13 -12.77 -5.49
N TRP A 51 3.21 -12.48 -6.22
CA TRP A 51 3.66 -11.12 -6.54
C TRP A 51 3.09 -10.66 -7.88
N LEU A 52 3.14 -9.35 -8.17
CA LEU A 52 2.53 -8.79 -9.39
C LEU A 52 3.04 -9.44 -10.69
N PHE A 53 4.29 -9.92 -10.69
CA PHE A 53 4.92 -10.57 -11.84
C PHE A 53 5.34 -12.02 -11.56
N GLY A 54 4.63 -12.72 -10.67
CA GLY A 54 4.74 -14.17 -10.46
C GLY A 54 5.34 -14.56 -9.11
N ALA A 55 6.19 -15.59 -9.11
CA ALA A 55 6.63 -16.27 -7.89
C ALA A 55 7.58 -15.47 -6.99
N TRP A 56 8.22 -14.42 -7.53
CA TRP A 56 9.27 -13.66 -6.84
C TRP A 56 8.97 -12.16 -6.84
N PRO A 57 9.35 -11.43 -5.77
CA PRO A 57 9.13 -9.99 -5.72
C PRO A 57 10.02 -9.26 -6.72
N THR A 58 9.48 -8.18 -7.27
CA THR A 58 10.15 -7.31 -8.24
C THR A 58 10.16 -5.87 -7.72
N MET A 59 10.81 -4.99 -8.49
CA MET A 59 10.76 -3.54 -8.22
C MET A 59 9.31 -3.01 -8.24
N ALA A 60 8.41 -3.61 -9.02
CA ALA A 60 7.02 -3.18 -9.07
C ALA A 60 6.33 -3.37 -7.71
N ASP A 61 6.56 -4.51 -7.05
CA ASP A 61 5.98 -4.82 -5.73
C ASP A 61 6.48 -3.83 -4.68
N ALA A 62 7.79 -3.52 -4.69
CA ALA A 62 8.37 -2.49 -3.84
C ALA A 62 7.76 -1.09 -4.09
N MET A 63 7.53 -0.74 -5.35
CA MET A 63 6.90 0.54 -5.72
C MET A 63 5.42 0.64 -5.31
N TYR A 64 4.71 -0.49 -5.23
CA TYR A 64 3.32 -0.58 -4.77
C TYR A 64 3.18 -0.83 -3.26
N ALA A 65 4.24 -1.15 -2.54
CA ALA A 65 4.16 -1.37 -1.10
C ALA A 65 3.60 -0.18 -0.31
N PRO A 66 3.97 1.09 -0.59
CA PRO A 66 3.31 2.25 0.01
C PRO A 66 1.81 2.36 -0.30
N VAL A 67 1.33 1.80 -1.41
CA VAL A 67 -0.09 1.79 -1.76
C VAL A 67 -0.81 0.74 -0.93
N CYS A 68 -0.22 -0.45 -0.77
CA CYS A 68 -0.73 -1.50 0.12
C CYS A 68 -0.92 -0.94 1.55
N THR A 69 0.08 -0.21 2.06
CA THR A 69 0.00 0.38 3.41
C THR A 69 -1.12 1.41 3.51
N ARG A 70 -1.33 2.26 2.49
CA ARG A 70 -2.48 3.19 2.46
C ARG A 70 -3.80 2.44 2.49
N PHE A 71 -3.94 1.40 1.66
CA PHE A 71 -5.17 0.62 1.61
C PHE A 71 -5.49 -0.01 2.97
N ARG A 72 -4.47 -0.52 3.68
CA ARG A 72 -4.65 -1.03 5.04
C ARG A 72 -4.98 0.07 6.07
N THR A 73 -4.24 1.18 6.05
CA THR A 73 -4.45 2.29 6.99
C THR A 73 -5.86 2.84 6.88
N TYR A 74 -6.38 3.01 5.66
CA TYR A 74 -7.69 3.59 5.39
C TYR A 74 -8.81 2.57 5.14
N ALA A 75 -8.59 1.29 5.48
CA ALA A 75 -9.60 0.24 5.31
C ALA A 75 -10.29 0.26 3.93
N ILE A 76 -9.48 0.32 2.87
CA ILE A 76 -9.97 0.26 1.49
C ILE A 76 -10.40 -1.18 1.20
N ASP A 77 -11.63 -1.35 0.76
CA ASP A 77 -12.18 -2.67 0.44
C ASP A 77 -11.48 -3.29 -0.78
N LEU A 78 -10.97 -4.50 -0.61
CA LEU A 78 -10.24 -5.26 -1.63
C LEU A 78 -10.87 -6.63 -1.83
N GLU A 79 -10.92 -7.07 -3.09
CA GLU A 79 -11.22 -8.44 -3.45
C GLU A 79 -10.12 -9.39 -2.94
N ALA A 80 -10.48 -10.65 -2.68
CA ALA A 80 -9.60 -11.60 -2.02
C ALA A 80 -8.19 -11.74 -2.64
N PRO A 81 -8.01 -11.79 -3.98
CA PRO A 81 -6.67 -11.86 -4.58
C PRO A 81 -5.82 -10.61 -4.30
N LEU A 82 -6.44 -9.42 -4.29
CA LEU A 82 -5.74 -8.16 -4.03
C LEU A 82 -5.36 -8.03 -2.55
N ALA A 83 -6.25 -8.47 -1.66
CA ALA A 83 -5.96 -8.56 -0.24
C ALA A 83 -4.81 -9.54 0.04
N ALA A 84 -4.81 -10.70 -0.61
CA ALA A 84 -3.73 -11.69 -0.48
C ALA A 84 -2.38 -11.15 -1.00
N PHE A 85 -2.38 -10.38 -2.08
CA PHE A 85 -1.18 -9.67 -2.54
C PHE A 85 -0.67 -8.66 -1.50
N CYS A 86 -1.57 -7.86 -0.91
CA CYS A 86 -1.20 -6.94 0.17
C CYS A 86 -0.56 -7.69 1.35
N GLU A 87 -1.15 -8.80 1.81
CA GLU A 87 -0.56 -9.62 2.88
C GLU A 87 0.79 -10.22 2.50
N THR A 88 0.99 -10.61 1.23
CA THR A 88 2.28 -11.06 0.70
C THR A 88 3.33 -9.96 0.81
N VAL A 89 2.99 -8.73 0.41
CA VAL A 89 3.87 -7.55 0.57
C VAL A 89 4.20 -7.30 2.04
N PHE A 90 3.23 -7.43 2.94
CA PHE A 90 3.44 -7.16 4.37
C PHE A 90 4.24 -8.25 5.10
N ALA A 91 4.20 -9.48 4.59
CA ALA A 91 5.03 -10.57 5.07
C ALA A 91 6.49 -10.46 4.62
N TRP A 92 6.80 -9.63 3.61
CA TRP A 92 8.16 -9.41 3.11
C TRP A 92 9.07 -8.93 4.25
N PRO A 93 10.21 -9.61 4.55
CA PRO A 93 11.20 -9.15 5.52
C PRO A 93 11.52 -7.65 5.48
N LEU A 94 11.74 -7.08 4.28
CA LEU A 94 12.04 -5.65 4.13
C LEU A 94 10.88 -4.75 4.57
N MET A 95 9.63 -5.15 4.29
CA MET A 95 8.46 -4.40 4.75
C MET A 95 8.25 -4.51 6.24
N ARG A 96 8.56 -5.66 6.83
CA ARG A 96 8.51 -5.84 8.29
C ARG A 96 9.54 -4.97 8.99
N GLU A 97 10.79 -4.98 8.51
CA GLU A 97 11.86 -4.13 9.02
C GLU A 97 11.49 -2.64 8.92
N TRP A 98 11.02 -2.19 7.75
CA TRP A 98 10.61 -0.80 7.57
C TRP A 98 9.44 -0.41 8.49
N THR A 99 8.46 -1.30 8.65
CA THR A 99 7.32 -1.05 9.57
C THR A 99 7.78 -0.99 11.02
N GLN A 100 8.72 -1.85 11.43
CA GLN A 100 9.29 -1.83 12.79
C GLN A 100 10.05 -0.54 13.05
N GLY A 101 10.89 -0.09 12.10
CA GLY A 101 11.58 1.19 12.19
C GLY A 101 10.60 2.36 12.36
N ALA A 102 9.57 2.43 11.52
CA ALA A 102 8.55 3.48 11.60
C ALA A 102 7.77 3.45 12.92
N LEU A 103 7.51 2.28 13.50
CA LEU A 103 6.85 2.16 14.80
C LEU A 103 7.76 2.60 15.97
N ALA A 104 9.06 2.42 15.84
CA ALA A 104 10.05 2.83 16.83
C ALA A 104 10.39 4.33 16.79
N GLU A 105 10.02 5.05 15.71
CA GLU A 105 10.21 6.50 15.62
C GLU A 105 9.47 7.22 16.77
N PRO A 106 10.12 8.15 17.48
CA PRO A 106 9.47 8.94 18.52
C PRO A 106 8.33 9.80 17.95
N GLU A 107 7.31 10.11 18.75
CA GLU A 107 6.19 10.97 18.32
C GLU A 107 6.57 12.45 18.29
N GLU A 108 7.48 12.88 19.17
CA GLU A 108 8.05 14.22 19.18
C GLU A 108 9.37 14.23 18.39
N ILE A 109 9.47 15.16 17.44
CA ILE A 109 10.76 15.51 16.83
C ILE A 109 11.52 16.27 17.92
N VAL A 110 12.61 15.69 18.42
CA VAL A 110 13.53 16.40 19.31
C VAL A 110 14.12 17.55 18.50
N GLU A 111 13.68 18.78 18.76
CA GLU A 111 14.39 19.96 18.26
C GLU A 111 15.77 19.96 18.90
N LEU A 112 16.82 19.91 18.06
CA LEU A 112 18.19 20.08 18.52
C LEU A 112 18.39 21.58 18.78
N ASP A 113 18.57 21.95 20.05
CA ASP A 113 18.95 23.30 20.49
C ASP A 113 20.28 23.78 19.86
#